data_AF-A0A4Z0PUD4-F1
#
_entry.id   AF-A0A4Z0PUD4-F1
#
_cell.length_a   1.000
_cell.length_b   1.000
_cell.length_c   1.000
_cell.angle_alpha   90.00
_cell.angle_beta   90.00
_cell.angle_gamma   90.00
#
_symmetry.space_group_name_H-M   'P 1'
#
loop_
_entity.id
_entity.type
_entity.pdbx_description
1 polymer ?
#
loop_
_entity_poly.entity_id
_entity_poly.type
_entity_poly.pdbx_seq_one_letter_code
_entity_poly.pdbx_strand_id
1 'polypeptide(L)'
;MTSFFRKAAWMLLASPLVLASCQKEDDDNTLEGPVPVSDFTVSLNTSQFPIVATFTSTSKDAFLFQWNFGDTPVRGSGPVVTHTYKRPGPVTATLTTAGPGGTGNVASKEFDIPTACGNNGFAVLTACATSGATTWTISDQPRAIVKLAANGTEISASGVLPACQLDDQFSFTSVYTFSYDAGASTFANGACGDALSLNADFVYKVNGSLGQIILQNKRSFIGLPDSVVNKTYDIVEASATRLRLQGTNPDGTKTIVTYAPQLSALDRAKRLLTGGSSRTWVLDNTQEKTIVVGPSDADPTSYFGGGAAGSLPGCQADDEFTFSDAGVYTYNAKAETLVAGAGCGAPLSGTSAFTFGGATGAGIAQFELARPTSFIGVTDANNRIYRILAITEQTMLLRVGPPTGGVVHTMKLRVK
;
A
#
# COMPACT_ATOMS: atom_id res chain seq x y z
N MET A 1 -7.50 97.87 -73.22
CA MET A 1 -6.03 97.77 -73.20
C MET A 1 -5.67 96.44 -72.60
N THR A 2 -5.30 95.52 -73.48
CA THR A 2 -5.27 94.07 -73.28
C THR A 2 -3.86 93.57 -73.60
N SER A 3 -3.40 92.61 -72.78
CA SER A 3 -2.57 91.46 -73.15
C SER A 3 -1.20 91.75 -73.81
N PHE A 4 -0.13 91.16 -73.29
CA PHE A 4 0.55 90.01 -73.92
C PHE A 4 1.75 89.53 -73.09
N PHE A 5 1.79 88.21 -72.92
CA PHE A 5 2.86 87.37 -72.38
C PHE A 5 4.19 87.46 -73.18
N ARG A 6 5.36 87.36 -72.52
CA ARG A 6 6.31 86.21 -72.55
C ARG A 6 7.74 86.51 -72.05
N LYS A 7 8.24 85.58 -71.21
CA LYS A 7 9.63 85.05 -71.06
C LYS A 7 10.69 86.03 -70.56
N ALA A 8 11.60 85.73 -69.63
CA ALA A 8 11.98 84.61 -68.79
C ALA A 8 12.76 85.29 -67.62
N ALA A 9 12.97 84.79 -66.41
CA ALA A 9 13.69 83.58 -66.06
C ALA A 9 14.04 83.71 -64.55
N TRP A 10 13.83 82.63 -63.79
CA TRP A 10 14.58 82.26 -62.56
C TRP A 10 14.23 83.08 -61.29
N MET A 11 13.94 82.52 -60.12
CA MET A 11 14.31 81.23 -59.54
C MET A 11 13.29 80.88 -58.42
N LEU A 12 13.09 79.58 -58.21
CA LEU A 12 12.15 78.99 -57.25
C LEU A 12 12.36 79.47 -55.80
N LEU A 13 11.32 80.04 -55.20
CA LEU A 13 11.12 80.12 -53.75
C LEU A 13 10.16 78.99 -53.37
N ALA A 14 10.71 77.79 -53.17
CA ALA A 14 10.02 76.67 -52.56
C ALA A 14 10.99 76.02 -51.58
N SER A 15 10.71 76.23 -50.28
CA SER A 15 11.20 75.51 -49.10
C SER A 15 12.65 75.02 -49.05
N PRO A 16 13.31 75.33 -47.93
CA PRO A 16 13.82 74.29 -47.06
C PRO A 16 12.81 74.13 -45.92
N LEU A 17 12.03 73.06 -45.98
CA LEU A 17 11.57 72.40 -44.77
C LEU A 17 12.82 72.20 -43.91
N VAL A 18 12.75 72.65 -42.66
CA VAL A 18 13.70 72.32 -41.60
C VAL A 18 13.60 70.81 -41.37
N LEU A 19 14.32 70.02 -42.18
CA LEU A 19 14.66 68.63 -41.90
C LEU A 19 15.86 68.64 -40.95
N ALA A 20 15.63 69.10 -39.73
CA ALA A 20 16.56 68.96 -38.62
C ALA A 20 15.76 68.86 -37.31
N SER A 21 14.87 67.88 -37.26
CA SER A 21 14.23 67.45 -36.00
C SER A 21 13.69 66.03 -36.15
N CYS A 22 14.52 65.13 -36.67
CA CYS A 22 14.58 63.81 -36.06
C CYS A 22 15.95 63.75 -35.41
N GLN A 23 16.08 64.34 -34.20
CA GLN A 23 16.97 63.68 -33.26
C GLN A 23 16.36 62.29 -33.12
N LYS A 24 17.08 61.29 -33.59
CA LYS A 24 16.91 59.96 -33.03
C LYS A 24 17.11 60.19 -31.54
N GLU A 25 16.07 60.01 -30.74
CA GLU A 25 16.24 59.78 -29.30
C GLU A 25 17.09 58.50 -29.23
N ASP A 26 18.41 58.69 -29.33
CA ASP A 26 19.37 57.76 -28.79
C ASP A 26 19.17 57.85 -27.27
N ASP A 27 18.84 56.72 -26.66
CA ASP A 27 18.24 56.53 -25.33
C ASP A 27 16.72 56.76 -25.32
N ASP A 28 15.89 55.72 -25.24
CA ASP A 28 15.87 54.92 -24.02
C ASP A 28 15.39 53.46 -24.22
N ASN A 29 16.32 52.52 -24.44
CA ASN A 29 16.07 51.09 -24.22
C ASN A 29 16.32 50.71 -22.73
N THR A 30 16.26 51.67 -21.81
CA THR A 30 16.44 51.43 -20.37
C THR A 30 15.08 51.30 -19.69
N LEU A 31 15.06 50.49 -18.63
CA LEU A 31 13.86 50.22 -17.85
C LEU A 31 13.76 51.29 -16.77
N GLU A 32 12.69 52.08 -16.80
CA GLU A 32 12.46 53.15 -15.83
C GLU A 32 11.66 52.66 -14.61
N GLY A 33 12.17 52.94 -13.41
CA GLY A 33 11.50 52.68 -12.13
C GLY A 33 12.29 51.76 -11.19
N PRO A 34 11.78 51.52 -9.96
CA PRO A 34 12.45 50.64 -9.00
C PRO A 34 12.49 49.19 -9.51
N VAL A 35 13.65 48.54 -9.34
CA VAL A 35 13.79 47.11 -9.54
C VAL A 35 13.04 46.39 -8.41
N PRO A 36 12.16 45.41 -8.72
CA PRO A 36 11.43 44.69 -7.68
C PRO A 36 12.33 44.01 -6.66
N VAL A 37 11.88 43.99 -5.41
CA VAL A 37 12.51 43.20 -4.35
C VAL A 37 11.62 41.99 -4.07
N SER A 38 12.06 40.81 -4.51
CA SER A 38 11.29 39.58 -4.30
C SER A 38 11.34 39.14 -2.85
N ASP A 39 10.19 38.82 -2.26
CA ASP A 39 10.05 38.06 -1.01
C ASP A 39 8.66 37.44 -0.93
N PHE A 40 8.46 36.45 -0.06
CA PHE A 40 7.18 35.77 0.11
C PHE A 40 7.05 35.03 1.43
N THR A 41 5.85 34.57 1.76
CA THR A 41 5.59 33.64 2.87
C THR A 41 4.95 32.35 2.36
N VAL A 42 5.11 31.27 3.12
CA VAL A 42 4.53 29.95 2.84
C VAL A 42 3.75 29.48 4.05
N SER A 43 2.52 29.02 3.83
CA SER A 43 1.68 28.39 4.85
C SER A 43 1.29 26.98 4.40
N LEU A 44 1.61 25.97 5.20
CA LEU A 44 1.28 24.57 4.90
C LEU A 44 -0.02 24.15 5.61
N ASN A 45 -0.97 23.58 4.87
CA ASN A 45 -2.14 22.94 5.48
C ASN A 45 -1.81 21.51 5.91
N THR A 46 -1.50 21.31 7.19
CA THR A 46 -1.15 20.02 7.78
C THR A 46 -2.35 19.21 8.31
N SER A 47 -3.57 19.72 8.15
CA SER A 47 -4.79 18.98 8.54
C SER A 47 -5.17 17.88 7.54
N GLN A 48 -4.57 17.90 6.35
CA GLN A 48 -4.83 16.95 5.29
C GLN A 48 -3.58 16.70 4.45
N PHE A 49 -3.58 15.57 3.75
CA PHE A 49 -2.53 15.16 2.83
C PHE A 49 -3.17 14.70 1.50
N PRO A 50 -2.57 14.96 0.33
CA PRO A 50 -1.33 15.71 0.13
C PRO A 50 -1.37 17.14 0.68
N ILE A 51 -0.21 17.68 1.06
CA ILE A 51 -0.13 19.00 1.69
C ILE A 51 -0.45 20.07 0.65
N VAL A 52 -1.41 20.94 0.96
CA VAL A 52 -1.69 22.14 0.18
C VAL A 52 -0.93 23.31 0.81
N ALA A 53 0.06 23.84 0.09
CA ALA A 53 0.83 25.00 0.48
C ALA A 53 0.24 26.27 -0.17
N THR A 54 0.10 27.33 0.61
CA THR A 54 -0.28 28.67 0.13
C THR A 54 0.93 29.57 0.14
N PHE A 55 1.29 30.12 -1.02
CA PHE A 55 2.36 31.07 -1.21
C PHE A 55 1.77 32.47 -1.35
N THR A 56 2.30 33.42 -0.59
CA THR A 56 1.87 34.82 -0.61
C THR A 56 3.08 35.70 -0.82
N SER A 57 3.15 36.40 -1.95
CA SER A 57 4.20 37.37 -2.21
C SER A 57 4.11 38.54 -1.22
N THR A 58 5.26 38.93 -0.69
CA THR A 58 5.46 40.15 0.11
C THR A 58 6.44 41.08 -0.61
N SER A 59 6.60 40.90 -1.92
CA SER A 59 7.53 41.63 -2.77
C SER A 59 7.13 43.11 -2.90
N LYS A 60 8.13 43.96 -3.12
CA LYS A 60 7.93 45.39 -3.39
C LYS A 60 8.14 45.69 -4.88
N ASP A 61 7.42 46.68 -5.38
CA ASP A 61 7.58 47.23 -6.75
C ASP A 61 7.37 46.21 -7.89
N ALA A 62 6.66 45.12 -7.62
CA ALA A 62 6.36 44.04 -8.56
C ALA A 62 4.93 44.09 -9.08
N PHE A 63 4.73 43.81 -10.38
CA PHE A 63 3.41 43.54 -10.97
C PHE A 63 3.30 42.16 -11.61
N LEU A 64 4.43 41.48 -11.86
CA LEU A 64 4.49 40.08 -12.31
C LEU A 64 5.14 39.19 -11.26
N PHE A 65 4.61 37.98 -11.11
CA PHE A 65 5.04 36.99 -10.13
C PHE A 65 5.10 35.63 -10.81
N GLN A 66 6.26 34.98 -10.78
CA GLN A 66 6.47 33.64 -11.31
C GLN A 66 7.04 32.73 -10.22
N TRP A 67 6.32 31.65 -9.96
CA TRP A 67 6.65 30.70 -8.90
C TRP A 67 7.23 29.40 -9.45
N ASN A 68 8.27 28.91 -8.80
CA ASN A 68 8.73 27.53 -8.91
C ASN A 68 8.58 26.87 -7.54
N PHE A 69 7.83 25.77 -7.47
CA PHE A 69 7.52 25.11 -6.20
C PHE A 69 8.59 24.10 -5.74
N GLY A 70 9.58 23.80 -6.60
CA GLY A 70 10.74 22.99 -6.22
C GLY A 70 10.55 21.48 -6.27
N ASP A 71 9.35 20.97 -6.57
CA ASP A 71 9.03 19.53 -6.61
C ASP A 71 8.77 19.00 -8.03
N THR A 72 8.22 19.84 -8.91
CA THR A 72 7.85 19.48 -10.28
C THR A 72 8.11 20.65 -11.25
N PRO A 73 8.04 20.41 -12.58
CA PRO A 73 8.11 21.48 -13.57
C PRO A 73 6.92 22.46 -13.57
N VAL A 74 5.87 22.20 -12.78
CA VAL A 74 4.70 23.09 -12.68
C VAL A 74 5.12 24.46 -12.13
N ARG A 75 4.50 25.51 -12.66
CA ARG A 75 4.75 26.90 -12.28
C ARG A 75 3.46 27.58 -11.90
N GLY A 76 3.54 28.49 -10.94
CA GLY A 76 2.43 29.37 -10.55
C GLY A 76 2.63 30.79 -11.07
N SER A 77 1.55 31.55 -11.14
CA SER A 77 1.60 32.98 -11.40
C SER A 77 0.56 33.73 -10.58
N GLY A 78 0.86 34.99 -10.25
CA GLY A 78 0.02 35.83 -9.39
C GLY A 78 0.58 36.03 -7.98
N PRO A 79 0.07 37.01 -7.23
CA PRO A 79 0.60 37.39 -5.92
C PRO A 79 0.32 36.36 -4.82
N VAL A 80 -0.76 35.58 -4.96
CA VAL A 80 -1.11 34.48 -4.06
C VAL A 80 -1.41 33.25 -4.90
N VAL A 81 -0.73 32.14 -4.63
CA VAL A 81 -0.92 30.86 -5.34
C VAL A 81 -0.94 29.69 -4.37
N THR A 82 -1.63 28.61 -4.74
CA THR A 82 -1.62 27.35 -3.99
C THR A 82 -0.95 26.26 -4.80
N HIS A 83 -0.19 25.39 -4.14
CA HIS A 83 0.43 24.21 -4.75
C HIS A 83 0.25 22.98 -3.85
N THR A 84 0.13 21.80 -4.46
CA THR A 84 -0.11 20.55 -3.73
C THR A 84 1.10 19.64 -3.81
N TYR A 85 1.74 19.36 -2.67
CA TYR A 85 2.91 18.50 -2.56
C TYR A 85 2.49 17.06 -2.24
N LYS A 86 2.71 16.14 -3.19
CA LYS A 86 2.43 14.69 -3.04
C LYS A 86 3.53 13.91 -2.31
N ARG A 87 4.75 14.45 -2.23
CA ARG A 87 5.90 13.77 -1.62
C ARG A 87 6.39 14.54 -0.41
N PRO A 88 6.64 13.88 0.73
CA PRO A 88 7.26 14.52 1.87
C PRO A 88 8.77 14.77 1.60
N GLY A 89 9.37 15.63 2.42
CA GLY A 89 10.80 15.94 2.38
C GLY A 89 11.11 17.40 2.08
N PRO A 90 12.41 17.75 2.00
CA PRO A 90 12.85 19.12 1.80
C PRO A 90 12.52 19.60 0.39
N VAL A 91 12.04 20.84 0.28
CA VAL A 91 11.78 21.51 -0.98
C VAL A 91 12.28 22.95 -0.93
N THR A 92 12.75 23.46 -2.07
CA THR A 92 13.15 24.86 -2.23
C THR A 92 12.22 25.54 -3.23
N ALA A 93 11.33 26.39 -2.73
CA ALA A 93 10.46 27.19 -3.58
C ALA A 93 11.13 28.53 -3.91
N THR A 94 10.93 29.02 -5.14
CA THR A 94 11.47 30.30 -5.60
C THR A 94 10.40 31.20 -6.20
N LEU A 95 10.55 32.51 -6.00
CA LEU A 95 9.76 33.56 -6.60
C LEU A 95 10.66 34.48 -7.41
N THR A 96 10.33 34.64 -8.69
CA THR A 96 10.88 35.69 -9.55
C THR A 96 9.79 36.72 -9.80
N THR A 97 10.07 37.99 -9.52
CA THR A 97 9.16 39.10 -9.83
C THR A 97 9.68 39.98 -10.93
N ALA A 98 8.77 40.64 -11.66
CA ALA A 98 9.12 41.73 -12.57
C ALA A 98 8.24 42.96 -12.31
N GLY A 99 8.82 44.13 -12.60
CA GLY A 99 8.28 45.45 -12.37
C GLY A 99 8.81 46.46 -13.40
N PRO A 100 8.56 47.76 -13.20
CA PRO A 100 8.95 48.81 -14.15
C PRO A 100 10.47 48.85 -14.40
N GLY A 101 11.28 48.67 -13.34
CA GLY A 101 12.74 48.57 -13.44
C GLY A 101 13.27 47.21 -13.94
N GLY A 102 12.40 46.32 -14.41
CA GLY A 102 12.77 44.99 -14.92
C GLY A 102 12.57 43.85 -13.94
N THR A 103 13.43 42.83 -14.03
CA THR A 103 13.33 41.61 -13.20
C THR A 103 14.03 41.81 -11.86
N GLY A 104 13.31 41.52 -10.78
CA GLY A 104 13.86 41.54 -9.43
C GLY A 104 14.80 40.37 -9.14
N ASN A 105 15.42 40.39 -7.95
CA ASN A 105 16.16 39.24 -7.44
C ASN A 105 15.25 38.02 -7.30
N VAL A 106 15.82 36.81 -7.32
CA VAL A 106 15.06 35.59 -7.00
C VAL A 106 15.00 35.45 -5.48
N ALA A 107 13.80 35.34 -4.91
CA ALA A 107 13.62 34.94 -3.52
C ALA A 107 13.53 33.42 -3.43
N SER A 108 14.15 32.81 -2.42
CA SER A 108 14.16 31.37 -2.20
C SER A 108 13.84 31.06 -0.74
N LYS A 109 12.98 30.07 -0.49
CA LYS A 109 12.70 29.54 0.85
C LYS A 109 12.74 28.02 0.83
N GLU A 110 13.50 27.47 1.78
CA GLU A 110 13.59 26.03 2.03
C GLU A 110 12.68 25.67 3.20
N PHE A 111 11.94 24.56 3.07
CA PHE A 111 11.06 24.03 4.10
C PHE A 111 10.80 22.55 3.84
N ASP A 112 10.36 21.84 4.88
CA ASP A 112 10.02 20.42 4.81
C ASP A 112 8.53 20.20 4.62
N ILE A 113 8.16 19.34 3.68
CA ILE A 113 6.81 18.81 3.54
C ILE A 113 6.64 17.66 4.54
N PRO A 114 5.72 17.76 5.52
CA PRO A 114 5.49 16.70 6.49
C PRO A 114 4.97 15.41 5.85
N THR A 115 5.24 14.28 6.50
CA THR A 115 4.69 12.97 6.13
C THR A 115 3.47 12.61 6.96
N ALA A 116 2.48 11.96 6.35
CA ALA A 116 1.34 11.37 7.06
C ALA A 116 1.70 10.07 7.79
N CYS A 117 2.88 9.50 7.55
CA CYS A 117 3.31 8.21 8.12
C CYS A 117 3.49 8.21 9.65
N GLY A 118 3.46 9.38 10.31
CA GLY A 118 3.37 9.46 11.77
C GLY A 118 2.00 9.07 12.33
N ASN A 119 0.95 9.06 11.51
CA ASN A 119 -0.37 8.57 11.90
C ASN A 119 -0.47 7.06 11.69
N ASN A 120 -0.88 6.31 12.72
CA ASN A 120 -0.99 4.84 12.66
C ASN A 120 -1.93 4.36 11.56
N GLY A 121 -3.08 5.02 11.37
CA GLY A 121 -4.04 4.64 10.34
C GLY A 121 -3.46 4.78 8.93
N PHE A 122 -2.79 5.88 8.63
CA PHE A 122 -2.09 6.05 7.35
C PHE A 122 -0.91 5.08 7.19
N ALA A 123 -0.10 4.92 8.24
CA ALA A 123 1.07 4.05 8.21
C ALA A 123 0.71 2.60 7.88
N VAL A 124 -0.39 2.08 8.46
CA VAL A 124 -0.95 0.77 8.15
C VAL A 124 -1.55 0.76 6.76
N LEU A 125 -2.39 1.74 6.42
CA LEU A 125 -3.10 1.81 5.13
C LEU A 125 -2.16 1.66 3.94
N THR A 126 -0.95 2.25 4.03
CA THR A 126 0.01 2.33 2.91
C THR A 126 1.33 1.60 3.17
N ALA A 127 1.50 0.89 4.30
CA ALA A 127 2.79 0.29 4.72
C ALA A 127 3.98 1.25 4.58
N CYS A 128 3.86 2.45 5.16
CA CYS A 128 4.84 3.53 5.06
C CYS A 128 6.30 3.11 5.37
N ALA A 129 6.48 2.20 6.34
CA ALA A 129 7.80 1.80 6.82
C ALA A 129 8.52 0.79 5.92
N THR A 130 7.83 0.23 4.92
CA THR A 130 8.39 -0.80 4.04
C THR A 130 8.28 -0.38 2.57
N SER A 131 7.18 -0.72 1.91
CA SER A 131 6.97 -0.52 0.48
C SER A 131 6.41 0.85 0.12
N GLY A 132 5.77 1.54 1.07
CA GLY A 132 4.97 2.74 0.77
C GLY A 132 3.74 2.44 -0.09
N ALA A 133 3.35 1.17 -0.21
CA ALA A 133 2.10 0.74 -0.83
C ALA A 133 1.56 -0.53 -0.16
N THR A 134 0.25 -0.64 -0.02
CA THR A 134 -0.41 -1.87 0.46
C THR A 134 -1.66 -2.14 -0.35
N THR A 135 -1.87 -3.41 -0.67
CA THR A 135 -3.08 -3.91 -1.29
C THR A 135 -3.90 -4.67 -0.26
N TRP A 136 -5.20 -4.42 -0.25
CA TRP A 136 -6.16 -4.98 0.69
C TRP A 136 -7.23 -5.74 -0.10
N THR A 137 -7.69 -6.86 0.44
CA THR A 137 -8.87 -7.59 -0.05
C THR A 137 -9.94 -7.60 1.03
N ILE A 138 -11.21 -7.75 0.65
CA ILE A 138 -12.29 -7.89 1.64
C ILE A 138 -12.07 -9.20 2.41
N SER A 139 -12.29 -9.17 3.73
CA SER A 139 -12.14 -10.37 4.56
C SER A 139 -13.07 -11.49 4.10
N ASP A 140 -12.55 -12.72 4.06
CA ASP A 140 -13.30 -13.94 3.76
C ASP A 140 -14.13 -14.47 4.95
N GLN A 141 -14.06 -13.78 6.09
CA GLN A 141 -14.77 -14.16 7.30
C GLN A 141 -16.21 -13.61 7.30
N PRO A 142 -17.15 -14.27 8.00
CA PRO A 142 -18.47 -13.70 8.25
C PRO A 142 -18.36 -12.30 8.86
N ARG A 143 -19.36 -11.46 8.61
CA ARG A 143 -19.43 -10.07 9.09
C ARG A 143 -18.33 -9.17 8.51
N ALA A 144 -17.74 -9.54 7.37
CA ALA A 144 -16.82 -8.68 6.65
C ALA A 144 -17.47 -7.35 6.24
N ILE A 145 -18.77 -7.34 5.92
CA ILE A 145 -19.55 -6.13 5.64
C ILE A 145 -20.66 -6.03 6.69
N VAL A 146 -20.72 -4.91 7.40
CA VAL A 146 -21.74 -4.63 8.43
C VAL A 146 -22.43 -3.32 8.11
N LYS A 147 -23.77 -3.33 8.05
CA LYS A 147 -24.58 -2.12 7.92
C LYS A 147 -25.11 -1.72 9.29
N LEU A 148 -24.91 -0.45 9.64
CA LEU A 148 -25.36 0.17 10.88
C LEU A 148 -26.39 1.25 10.59
N ALA A 149 -27.33 1.45 11.52
CA ALA A 149 -28.16 2.64 11.56
C ALA A 149 -27.32 3.88 11.91
N ALA A 150 -27.89 5.07 11.74
CA ALA A 150 -27.20 6.34 12.03
C ALA A 150 -26.68 6.41 13.48
N ASN A 151 -27.42 5.82 14.42
CA ASN A 151 -27.08 5.73 15.84
C ASN A 151 -26.02 4.65 16.17
N GLY A 152 -25.52 3.91 15.17
CA GLY A 152 -24.53 2.85 15.35
C GLY A 152 -25.09 1.46 15.66
N THR A 153 -26.41 1.29 15.79
CA THR A 153 -27.03 -0.03 15.96
C THR A 153 -26.87 -0.86 14.70
N GLU A 154 -26.48 -2.13 14.83
CA GLU A 154 -26.36 -3.05 13.71
C GLU A 154 -27.73 -3.34 13.08
N ILE A 155 -27.82 -3.16 11.75
CA ILE A 155 -28.99 -3.50 10.93
C ILE A 155 -28.79 -4.87 10.29
N SER A 156 -27.59 -5.12 9.76
CA SER A 156 -27.25 -6.38 9.11
C SER A 156 -25.74 -6.62 9.08
N ALA A 157 -25.36 -7.88 8.89
CA ALA A 157 -23.99 -8.30 8.65
C ALA A 157 -23.95 -9.38 7.57
N SER A 158 -22.88 -9.39 6.78
CA SER A 158 -22.68 -10.38 5.72
C SER A 158 -22.43 -11.79 6.28
N GLY A 159 -22.88 -12.80 5.54
CA GLY A 159 -22.36 -14.17 5.68
C GLY A 159 -21.02 -14.32 4.95
N VAL A 160 -20.83 -15.47 4.29
CA VAL A 160 -19.75 -15.67 3.34
C VAL A 160 -20.02 -14.83 2.10
N LEU A 161 -19.02 -14.05 1.66
CA LEU A 161 -19.15 -13.23 0.46
C LEU A 161 -18.99 -14.07 -0.82
N PRO A 162 -19.65 -13.67 -1.92
CA PRO A 162 -19.39 -14.22 -3.25
C PRO A 162 -17.90 -14.15 -3.64
N ALA A 163 -17.44 -15.11 -4.43
CA ALA A 163 -16.04 -15.19 -4.86
C ALA A 163 -15.56 -13.90 -5.55
N CYS A 164 -16.42 -13.27 -6.35
CA CYS A 164 -16.16 -12.00 -7.06
C CYS A 164 -15.99 -10.76 -6.16
N GLN A 165 -16.07 -10.91 -4.84
CA GLN A 165 -15.76 -9.85 -3.87
C GLN A 165 -14.48 -10.14 -3.09
N LEU A 166 -14.05 -11.40 -3.07
CA LEU A 166 -12.91 -11.86 -2.27
C LEU A 166 -11.60 -11.69 -3.02
N ASP A 167 -11.64 -11.63 -4.35
CA ASP A 167 -10.49 -11.36 -5.22
C ASP A 167 -10.30 -9.86 -5.50
N ASP A 168 -11.28 -9.02 -5.19
CA ASP A 168 -11.21 -7.56 -5.30
C ASP A 168 -10.04 -6.96 -4.49
N GLN A 169 -9.18 -6.22 -5.19
CA GLN A 169 -8.00 -5.58 -4.63
C GLN A 169 -8.18 -4.07 -4.51
N PHE A 170 -7.89 -3.55 -3.33
CA PHE A 170 -7.92 -2.12 -2.98
C PHE A 170 -6.51 -1.70 -2.56
N SER A 171 -5.81 -0.98 -3.43
CA SER A 171 -4.42 -0.58 -3.19
C SER A 171 -4.31 0.89 -2.84
N PHE A 172 -3.52 1.21 -1.82
CA PHE A 172 -3.23 2.57 -1.36
C PHE A 172 -1.72 2.79 -1.31
N THR A 173 -1.27 3.97 -1.71
CA THR A 173 0.14 4.36 -1.67
C THR A 173 0.39 5.56 -0.76
N SER A 174 1.63 5.68 -0.28
CA SER A 174 2.09 6.80 0.55
C SER A 174 2.17 8.13 -0.20
N VAL A 175 1.99 8.11 -1.53
CA VAL A 175 1.87 9.30 -2.41
C VAL A 175 0.42 9.57 -2.81
N TYR A 176 -0.52 9.07 -2.00
CA TYR A 176 -1.94 9.43 -2.03
C TYR A 176 -2.69 8.96 -3.28
N THR A 177 -2.25 7.84 -3.86
CA THR A 177 -2.95 7.18 -4.97
C THR A 177 -3.72 5.96 -4.48
N PHE A 178 -4.87 5.74 -5.09
CA PHE A 178 -5.76 4.61 -4.86
C PHE A 178 -6.00 3.87 -6.18
N SER A 179 -5.94 2.54 -6.15
CA SER A 179 -6.41 1.72 -7.27
C SER A 179 -7.34 0.63 -6.77
N TYR A 180 -8.33 0.31 -7.60
CA TYR A 180 -9.21 -0.83 -7.41
C TYR A 180 -9.11 -1.74 -8.62
N ASP A 181 -9.03 -3.04 -8.37
CA ASP A 181 -9.00 -4.09 -9.39
C ASP A 181 -9.90 -5.25 -8.95
N ALA A 182 -10.96 -5.49 -9.71
CA ALA A 182 -11.94 -6.53 -9.42
C ALA A 182 -11.58 -7.92 -10.00
N GLY A 183 -10.40 -8.05 -10.60
CA GLY A 183 -10.05 -9.28 -11.30
C GLY A 183 -11.04 -9.60 -12.42
N ALA A 184 -11.77 -10.70 -12.28
CA ALA A 184 -12.67 -11.19 -13.33
C ALA A 184 -14.05 -10.52 -13.35
N SER A 185 -14.53 -9.94 -12.24
CA SER A 185 -15.90 -9.42 -12.12
C SER A 185 -16.06 -8.56 -10.87
N THR A 186 -16.83 -7.47 -10.94
CA THR A 186 -17.17 -6.65 -9.77
C THR A 186 -18.55 -6.98 -9.23
N PHE A 187 -18.70 -7.05 -7.90
CA PHE A 187 -20.02 -7.15 -7.29
C PHE A 187 -20.74 -5.79 -7.26
N ALA A 188 -21.91 -5.73 -7.89
CA ALA A 188 -22.78 -4.56 -7.90
C ALA A 188 -24.25 -4.98 -7.92
N ASN A 189 -25.10 -4.23 -7.21
CA ASN A 189 -26.56 -4.47 -7.19
C ASN A 189 -26.97 -5.90 -6.81
N GLY A 190 -26.21 -6.55 -5.92
CA GLY A 190 -26.53 -7.90 -5.44
C GLY A 190 -26.02 -9.05 -6.31
N ALA A 191 -25.27 -8.79 -7.40
CA ALA A 191 -24.73 -9.81 -8.29
C ALA A 191 -23.30 -9.48 -8.77
N CYS A 192 -22.56 -10.51 -9.18
CA CYS A 192 -21.28 -10.34 -9.87
C CYS A 192 -21.57 -9.90 -11.32
N GLY A 193 -21.04 -8.74 -11.71
CA GLY A 193 -21.19 -8.18 -13.05
C GLY A 193 -19.86 -8.11 -13.79
N ASP A 194 -19.75 -7.16 -14.72
CA ASP A 194 -18.53 -6.95 -15.51
C ASP A 194 -17.34 -6.55 -14.61
N ALA A 195 -16.14 -6.93 -15.03
CA ALA A 195 -14.91 -6.51 -14.37
C ALA A 195 -14.75 -4.98 -14.42
N LEU A 196 -14.30 -4.42 -13.31
CA LEU A 196 -13.95 -3.01 -13.21
C LEU A 196 -12.56 -2.87 -12.60
N SER A 197 -11.74 -2.03 -13.24
CA SER A 197 -10.52 -1.52 -12.64
C SER A 197 -10.55 0.00 -12.72
N LEU A 198 -10.11 0.67 -11.66
CA LEU A 198 -10.08 2.13 -11.62
C LEU A 198 -8.88 2.65 -10.83
N ASN A 199 -8.49 3.87 -11.16
CA ASN A 199 -7.48 4.62 -10.43
C ASN A 199 -8.10 5.94 -9.95
N ALA A 200 -7.71 6.38 -8.77
CA ALA A 200 -8.04 7.68 -8.23
C ALA A 200 -6.91 8.21 -7.35
N ASP A 201 -6.92 9.51 -7.12
CA ASP A 201 -6.20 10.08 -5.98
C ASP A 201 -7.13 10.09 -4.76
N PHE A 202 -6.53 10.11 -3.57
CA PHE A 202 -7.27 10.34 -2.33
C PHE A 202 -6.63 11.47 -1.51
N VAL A 203 -7.44 12.10 -0.69
CA VAL A 203 -6.99 12.99 0.38
C VAL A 203 -7.10 12.22 1.68
N TYR A 204 -6.03 12.21 2.46
CA TYR A 204 -6.01 11.70 3.82
C TYR A 204 -6.18 12.86 4.80
N LYS A 205 -7.24 12.86 5.62
CA LYS A 205 -7.42 13.85 6.68
C LYS A 205 -7.06 13.27 8.03
N VAL A 206 -6.35 14.07 8.83
CA VAL A 206 -6.12 13.73 10.23
C VAL A 206 -7.43 13.93 10.98
N ASN A 207 -8.00 12.83 11.45
CA ASN A 207 -9.27 12.79 12.19
C ASN A 207 -9.15 11.76 13.31
N GLY A 208 -9.07 12.22 14.55
CA GLY A 208 -8.73 11.36 15.69
C GLY A 208 -7.36 10.69 15.53
N SER A 209 -7.21 9.47 16.04
CA SER A 209 -5.96 8.72 16.02
C SER A 209 -5.68 7.99 14.71
N LEU A 210 -6.70 7.71 13.88
CA LEU A 210 -6.59 6.88 12.67
C LEU A 210 -6.81 7.64 11.36
N GLY A 211 -7.56 8.73 11.37
CA GLY A 211 -7.82 9.54 10.18
C GLY A 211 -8.91 9.03 9.25
N GLN A 212 -9.03 9.69 8.11
CA GLN A 212 -10.12 9.53 7.15
C GLN A 212 -9.61 9.64 5.72
N ILE A 213 -10.21 8.87 4.81
CA ILE A 213 -9.88 8.84 3.38
C ILE A 213 -10.99 9.54 2.60
N ILE A 214 -10.63 10.41 1.66
CA ILE A 214 -11.57 11.11 0.77
C ILE A 214 -11.14 10.89 -0.68
N LEU A 215 -11.87 10.06 -1.41
CA LEU A 215 -11.55 9.80 -2.81
C LEU A 215 -11.90 10.99 -3.71
N GLN A 216 -11.02 11.34 -4.65
CA GLN A 216 -11.16 12.54 -5.47
C GLN A 216 -11.95 12.31 -6.78
N ASN A 217 -12.09 11.07 -7.24
CA ASN A 217 -12.70 10.77 -8.55
C ASN A 217 -14.20 10.45 -8.43
N LYS A 218 -15.03 10.96 -9.35
CA LYS A 218 -16.51 10.82 -9.30
C LYS A 218 -17.01 9.37 -9.25
N ARG A 219 -16.28 8.40 -9.84
CA ARG A 219 -16.70 6.99 -9.90
C ARG A 219 -15.92 6.07 -8.96
N SER A 220 -14.96 6.58 -8.20
CA SER A 220 -14.21 5.74 -7.26
C SER A 220 -15.00 5.48 -5.98
N PHE A 221 -14.78 4.32 -5.39
CA PHE A 221 -15.40 3.84 -4.16
C PHE A 221 -14.39 2.95 -3.41
N ILE A 222 -14.69 2.64 -2.15
CA ILE A 222 -13.94 1.66 -1.35
C ILE A 222 -14.95 0.65 -0.78
N GLY A 223 -14.75 -0.64 -1.05
CA GLY A 223 -15.69 -1.69 -0.69
C GLY A 223 -16.77 -1.86 -1.74
N LEU A 224 -18.04 -1.67 -1.37
CA LEU A 224 -19.14 -1.75 -2.33
C LEU A 224 -19.22 -0.46 -3.17
N PRO A 225 -19.68 -0.53 -4.43
CA PRO A 225 -19.91 0.65 -5.27
C PRO A 225 -21.09 1.54 -4.80
N ASP A 226 -21.52 1.37 -3.56
CA ASP A 226 -22.56 2.15 -2.92
C ASP A 226 -22.19 3.63 -2.87
N SER A 227 -23.21 4.50 -2.89
CA SER A 227 -23.00 5.93 -2.71
C SER A 227 -22.58 6.20 -1.27
N VAL A 228 -21.36 6.70 -1.08
CA VAL A 228 -20.87 7.21 0.20
C VAL A 228 -20.83 8.72 0.14
N VAL A 229 -21.39 9.39 1.14
CA VAL A 229 -21.44 10.85 1.25
C VAL A 229 -20.03 11.41 1.12
N ASN A 230 -19.84 12.29 0.13
CA ASN A 230 -18.56 12.91 -0.19
C ASN A 230 -17.40 11.93 -0.38
N LYS A 231 -17.67 10.65 -0.69
CA LYS A 231 -16.66 9.58 -0.85
C LYS A 231 -15.67 9.52 0.31
N THR A 232 -16.22 9.74 1.49
CA THR A 232 -15.46 9.93 2.72
C THR A 232 -15.60 8.68 3.59
N TYR A 233 -14.46 8.10 3.98
CA TYR A 233 -14.37 6.84 4.70
C TYR A 233 -13.52 7.02 5.96
N ASP A 234 -14.14 6.83 7.13
CA ASP A 234 -13.42 6.84 8.41
C ASP A 234 -12.64 5.54 8.58
N ILE A 235 -11.39 5.65 9.02
CA ILE A 235 -10.62 4.48 9.44
C ILE A 235 -11.02 4.20 10.90
N VAL A 236 -11.73 3.09 11.12
CA VAL A 236 -12.21 2.71 12.46
C VAL A 236 -11.34 1.63 13.12
N GLU A 237 -10.54 0.92 12.34
CA GLU A 237 -9.52 -0.02 12.82
C GLU A 237 -8.37 -0.09 11.81
N ALA A 238 -7.12 -0.08 12.28
CA ALA A 238 -5.95 -0.25 11.43
C ALA A 238 -4.84 -1.00 12.18
N SER A 239 -4.51 -2.20 11.70
CA SER A 239 -3.45 -3.07 12.19
C SER A 239 -2.77 -3.79 11.03
N ALA A 240 -1.64 -4.47 11.31
CA ALA A 240 -0.91 -5.24 10.30
C ALA A 240 -1.73 -6.37 9.63
N THR A 241 -2.84 -6.81 10.23
CA THR A 241 -3.65 -7.92 9.73
C THR A 241 -5.08 -7.51 9.37
N ARG A 242 -5.51 -6.32 9.75
CA ARG A 242 -6.89 -5.87 9.60
C ARG A 242 -7.01 -4.37 9.43
N LEU A 243 -7.78 -3.96 8.43
CA LEU A 243 -8.23 -2.59 8.20
C LEU A 243 -9.76 -2.57 8.20
N ARG A 244 -10.38 -1.62 8.89
CA ARG A 244 -11.84 -1.41 8.81
C ARG A 244 -12.12 0.03 8.42
N LEU A 245 -12.92 0.17 7.36
CA LEU A 245 -13.32 1.45 6.82
C LEU A 245 -14.82 1.60 6.94
N GLN A 246 -15.25 2.77 7.40
CA GLN A 246 -16.66 3.12 7.56
C GLN A 246 -17.05 4.24 6.60
N GLY A 247 -17.98 3.96 5.70
CA GLY A 247 -18.66 4.97 4.88
C GLY A 247 -20.01 5.35 5.48
N THR A 248 -20.43 6.61 5.32
CA THR A 248 -21.81 7.05 5.60
C THR A 248 -22.58 7.13 4.29
N ASN A 249 -23.71 6.44 4.21
CA ASN A 249 -24.61 6.43 3.06
C ASN A 249 -25.50 7.70 3.06
N PRO A 250 -26.06 8.11 1.91
CA PRO A 250 -26.95 9.27 1.81
C PRO A 250 -28.19 9.22 2.72
N ASP A 251 -28.65 8.03 3.09
CA ASP A 251 -29.77 7.81 4.02
C ASP A 251 -29.36 7.93 5.51
N GLY A 252 -28.10 8.25 5.79
CA GLY A 252 -27.53 8.36 7.14
C GLY A 252 -27.14 7.02 7.77
N THR A 253 -27.43 5.89 7.13
CA THR A 253 -26.88 4.59 7.54
C THR A 253 -25.38 4.55 7.30
N LYS A 254 -24.69 3.64 7.97
CA LYS A 254 -23.24 3.46 7.84
C LYS A 254 -22.93 2.06 7.36
N THR A 255 -21.90 1.93 6.53
CA THR A 255 -21.39 0.63 6.08
C THR A 255 -19.95 0.50 6.55
N ILE A 256 -19.66 -0.53 7.34
CA ILE A 256 -18.29 -0.90 7.72
C ILE A 256 -17.86 -2.09 6.87
N VAL A 257 -16.72 -1.95 6.20
CA VAL A 257 -16.08 -3.05 5.46
C VAL A 257 -14.76 -3.40 6.15
N THR A 258 -14.55 -4.69 6.37
CA THR A 258 -13.36 -5.27 6.98
C THR A 258 -12.48 -5.86 5.90
N TYR A 259 -11.23 -5.43 5.86
CA TYR A 259 -10.22 -5.85 4.91
C TYR A 259 -9.09 -6.60 5.60
N ALA A 260 -8.48 -7.51 4.85
CA ALA A 260 -7.22 -8.15 5.18
C ALA A 260 -6.16 -7.71 4.17
N PRO A 261 -4.87 -7.63 4.56
CA PRO A 261 -3.82 -7.36 3.60
C PRO A 261 -3.76 -8.50 2.58
N GLN A 262 -3.63 -8.14 1.31
CA GLN A 262 -3.40 -9.11 0.24
C GLN A 262 -1.99 -9.67 0.43
N LEU A 263 -1.93 -10.92 0.88
CA LEU A 263 -0.66 -11.61 1.08
C LEU A 263 -0.32 -12.44 -0.16
N SER A 264 0.97 -12.50 -0.47
CA SER A 264 1.46 -13.53 -1.38
C SER A 264 1.10 -14.92 -0.83
N ALA A 265 1.04 -15.94 -1.70
CA ALA A 265 0.80 -17.32 -1.24
C ALA A 265 1.80 -17.76 -0.16
N LEU A 266 3.05 -17.27 -0.27
CA LEU A 266 4.11 -17.50 0.70
C LEU A 266 3.84 -16.82 2.04
N ASP A 267 3.51 -15.53 2.04
CA ASP A 267 3.23 -14.78 3.27
C ASP A 267 1.96 -15.31 3.96
N ARG A 268 0.96 -15.70 3.17
CA ARG A 268 -0.25 -16.37 3.69
C ARG A 268 0.11 -17.68 4.36
N ALA A 269 0.96 -18.51 3.74
CA ALA A 269 1.43 -19.76 4.34
C ALA A 269 2.20 -19.50 5.65
N LYS A 270 3.07 -18.47 5.70
CA LYS A 270 3.79 -18.09 6.92
C LYS A 270 2.84 -17.66 8.04
N ARG A 271 1.87 -16.81 7.72
CA ARG A 271 0.84 -16.34 8.67
C ARG A 271 0.01 -17.50 9.21
N LEU A 272 -0.40 -18.43 8.35
CA LEU A 272 -1.15 -19.61 8.78
C LEU A 272 -0.29 -20.55 9.63
N LEU A 273 0.99 -20.73 9.31
CA LEU A 273 1.92 -21.55 10.09
C LEU A 273 2.07 -21.02 11.51
N THR A 274 2.16 -19.70 11.69
CA THR A 274 2.44 -19.04 12.98
C THR A 274 1.21 -18.46 13.66
N GLY A 275 0.03 -18.49 13.02
CA GLY A 275 -1.16 -17.77 13.48
C GLY A 275 -1.00 -16.25 13.57
N GLY A 276 0.04 -15.69 12.92
CA GLY A 276 0.38 -14.27 13.01
C GLY A 276 1.18 -13.85 14.24
N SER A 277 1.49 -14.77 15.17
CA SER A 277 2.42 -14.54 16.28
C SER A 277 3.07 -15.85 16.73
N SER A 278 2.30 -16.78 17.28
CA SER A 278 2.72 -18.15 17.57
C SER A 278 1.54 -19.11 17.46
N ARG A 279 1.76 -20.28 16.87
CA ARG A 279 0.75 -21.33 16.71
C ARG A 279 1.33 -22.70 16.98
N THR A 280 0.59 -23.49 17.74
CA THR A 280 0.92 -24.88 18.07
C THR A 280 0.12 -25.84 17.21
N TRP A 281 0.83 -26.80 16.63
CA TRP A 281 0.31 -27.89 15.82
C TRP A 281 0.54 -29.22 16.53
N VAL A 282 -0.34 -30.17 16.28
CA VAL A 282 -0.19 -31.57 16.71
C VAL A 282 -0.40 -32.48 15.48
N LEU A 283 0.15 -33.68 15.50
CA LEU A 283 -0.18 -34.67 14.48
C LEU A 283 -1.68 -34.99 14.56
N ASP A 284 -2.36 -35.00 13.42
CA ASP A 284 -3.80 -35.22 13.38
C ASP A 284 -4.12 -36.72 13.48
N ASN A 285 -3.98 -37.26 14.70
CA ASN A 285 -4.29 -38.66 15.01
C ASN A 285 -5.80 -38.96 14.93
N THR A 286 -6.67 -37.99 14.61
CA THR A 286 -8.09 -38.26 14.36
C THR A 286 -8.35 -38.78 12.96
N GLN A 287 -7.36 -38.65 12.07
CA GLN A 287 -7.44 -39.04 10.67
C GLN A 287 -6.70 -40.35 10.42
N GLU A 288 -7.16 -41.13 9.45
CA GLU A 288 -6.35 -42.22 8.94
C GLU A 288 -5.12 -41.68 8.19
N LYS A 289 -4.06 -42.48 8.16
CA LYS A 289 -2.83 -42.18 7.41
C LYS A 289 -2.25 -40.82 7.80
N THR A 290 -2.22 -40.52 9.10
CA THR A 290 -1.64 -39.28 9.63
C THR A 290 -0.20 -39.11 9.20
N ILE A 291 0.57 -40.21 9.16
CA ILE A 291 1.92 -40.28 8.64
C ILE A 291 1.97 -41.35 7.56
N VAL A 292 2.56 -41.03 6.41
CA VAL A 292 2.88 -41.97 5.33
C VAL A 292 4.32 -41.79 4.89
N VAL A 293 4.93 -42.88 4.41
CA VAL A 293 6.34 -42.90 3.98
C VAL A 293 6.43 -43.54 2.60
N GLY A 294 7.27 -42.97 1.73
CA GLY A 294 7.54 -43.55 0.42
C GLY A 294 8.88 -43.14 -0.15
N PRO A 295 9.32 -43.78 -1.24
CA PRO A 295 10.64 -43.59 -1.84
C PRO A 295 10.82 -42.27 -2.58
N SER A 296 9.76 -41.50 -2.86
CA SER A 296 9.84 -40.22 -3.58
C SER A 296 8.54 -39.41 -3.49
N ASP A 297 8.57 -38.18 -4.01
CA ASP A 297 7.38 -37.34 -4.15
C ASP A 297 6.27 -37.97 -5.02
N ALA A 298 6.64 -38.77 -6.02
CA ALA A 298 5.71 -39.42 -6.94
C ALA A 298 5.04 -40.67 -6.35
N ASP A 299 5.68 -41.27 -5.35
CA ASP A 299 5.16 -42.40 -4.58
C ASP A 299 5.44 -42.17 -3.08
N PRO A 300 4.60 -41.37 -2.40
CA PRO A 300 4.85 -40.98 -1.02
C PRO A 300 4.35 -42.00 0.02
N THR A 301 3.89 -43.18 -0.40
CA THR A 301 3.14 -44.12 0.47
C THR A 301 3.61 -45.56 0.46
N SER A 302 4.41 -46.00 -0.51
CA SER A 302 4.69 -47.44 -0.68
C SER A 302 5.57 -48.08 0.39
N TYR A 303 6.36 -47.31 1.15
CA TYR A 303 7.13 -47.85 2.27
C TYR A 303 6.29 -47.99 3.53
N PHE A 304 5.39 -47.03 3.77
CA PHE A 304 4.40 -47.09 4.84
C PHE A 304 3.13 -46.34 4.42
N GLY A 305 2.06 -47.10 4.18
CA GLY A 305 0.78 -46.57 3.69
C GLY A 305 -0.05 -45.81 4.74
N GLY A 306 0.44 -45.73 5.97
CA GLY A 306 -0.24 -45.10 7.11
C GLY A 306 -1.07 -46.06 7.95
N GLY A 307 -1.34 -45.66 9.20
CA GLY A 307 -2.18 -46.40 10.15
C GLY A 307 -3.65 -45.95 10.14
N ALA A 308 -4.48 -46.63 10.93
CA ALA A 308 -5.87 -46.23 11.17
C ALA A 308 -5.95 -44.94 12.00
N ALA A 309 -7.11 -44.27 12.00
CA ALA A 309 -7.35 -43.16 12.91
C ALA A 309 -7.14 -43.61 14.37
N GLY A 310 -6.45 -42.80 15.17
CA GLY A 310 -6.13 -43.07 16.57
C GLY A 310 -4.94 -44.01 16.78
N SER A 311 -4.29 -44.50 15.72
CA SER A 311 -3.26 -45.53 15.85
C SER A 311 -1.85 -45.01 16.14
N LEU A 312 -1.63 -43.69 16.20
CA LEU A 312 -0.32 -43.17 16.59
C LEU A 312 0.00 -43.51 18.06
N PRO A 313 1.24 -43.90 18.38
CA PRO A 313 1.68 -44.11 19.76
C PRO A 313 1.45 -42.87 20.64
N GLY A 314 1.22 -43.10 21.94
CA GLY A 314 1.02 -42.02 22.92
C GLY A 314 2.13 -40.96 22.86
N CYS A 315 3.40 -41.41 22.89
CA CYS A 315 4.64 -40.61 22.80
C CYS A 315 4.90 -39.91 21.44
N GLN A 316 3.87 -39.79 20.61
CA GLN A 316 3.92 -39.15 19.31
C GLN A 316 2.62 -38.38 19.04
N ALA A 317 1.49 -38.90 19.55
CA ALA A 317 0.17 -38.30 19.36
C ALA A 317 -0.06 -37.05 20.23
N ASP A 318 0.63 -36.91 21.37
CA ASP A 318 0.49 -35.77 22.29
C ASP A 318 1.56 -34.68 22.10
N ASP A 319 2.51 -34.92 21.21
CA ASP A 319 3.60 -34.01 20.85
C ASP A 319 3.09 -32.70 20.25
N GLU A 320 3.74 -31.60 20.66
CA GLU A 320 3.40 -30.25 20.22
C GLU A 320 4.53 -29.61 19.41
N PHE A 321 4.13 -29.01 18.28
CA PHE A 321 5.00 -28.37 17.31
C PHE A 321 4.60 -26.89 17.18
N THR A 322 5.31 -26.00 17.86
CA THR A 322 4.96 -24.57 17.92
C THR A 322 5.87 -23.75 17.01
N PHE A 323 5.29 -22.90 16.16
CA PHE A 323 6.01 -21.98 15.27
C PHE A 323 5.66 -20.54 15.60
N SER A 324 6.67 -19.68 15.76
CA SER A 324 6.50 -18.24 15.94
C SER A 324 6.83 -17.44 14.68
N ASP A 325 6.24 -16.24 14.58
CA ASP A 325 6.53 -15.24 13.55
C ASP A 325 7.98 -14.72 13.59
N ALA A 326 8.62 -14.79 14.76
CA ALA A 326 10.03 -14.53 15.01
C ALA A 326 10.98 -15.62 14.45
N GLY A 327 10.45 -16.66 13.78
CA GLY A 327 11.27 -17.70 13.16
C GLY A 327 11.79 -18.74 14.15
N VAL A 328 11.06 -18.99 15.24
CA VAL A 328 11.41 -20.00 16.24
C VAL A 328 10.42 -21.17 16.19
N TYR A 329 10.96 -22.36 16.06
CA TYR A 329 10.28 -23.64 16.22
C TYR A 329 10.53 -24.19 17.63
N THR A 330 9.49 -24.67 18.30
CA THR A 330 9.57 -25.34 19.61
C THR A 330 8.87 -26.68 19.55
N TYR A 331 9.62 -27.74 19.85
CA TYR A 331 9.12 -29.09 20.04
C TYR A 331 8.93 -29.38 21.53
N ASN A 332 7.75 -29.86 21.90
CA ASN A 332 7.44 -30.31 23.25
C ASN A 332 6.91 -31.75 23.19
N ALA A 333 7.76 -32.69 23.60
CA ALA A 333 7.52 -34.13 23.62
C ALA A 333 6.64 -34.62 24.78
N LYS A 334 6.17 -33.71 25.65
CA LYS A 334 5.55 -34.06 26.93
C LYS A 334 6.44 -35.00 27.74
N ALA A 335 6.03 -36.25 27.90
CA ALA A 335 6.73 -37.25 28.68
C ALA A 335 7.79 -38.00 27.87
N GLU A 336 7.55 -38.25 26.58
CA GLU A 336 8.33 -39.21 25.78
C GLU A 336 8.36 -38.82 24.31
N THR A 337 9.41 -39.20 23.60
CA THR A 337 9.50 -39.06 22.14
C THR A 337 9.50 -40.43 21.48
N LEU A 338 8.74 -40.61 20.40
CA LEU A 338 8.89 -41.77 19.53
C LEU A 338 10.23 -41.71 18.78
N VAL A 339 11.13 -42.65 19.08
CA VAL A 339 12.39 -42.84 18.35
C VAL A 339 12.20 -43.97 17.34
N ALA A 340 12.34 -43.66 16.05
CA ALA A 340 12.22 -44.62 14.96
C ALA A 340 13.14 -45.84 15.19
N GLY A 341 12.56 -47.05 15.15
CA GLY A 341 13.26 -48.31 15.40
C GLY A 341 13.52 -48.65 16.87
N ALA A 342 13.28 -47.73 17.82
CA ALA A 342 13.52 -47.94 19.25
C ALA A 342 12.27 -47.77 20.13
N GLY A 343 11.16 -47.21 19.61
CA GLY A 343 9.91 -47.02 20.35
C GLY A 343 9.89 -45.72 21.16
N CYS A 344 9.01 -45.65 22.17
CA CYS A 344 8.93 -44.48 23.06
C CYS A 344 10.15 -44.43 23.98
N GLY A 345 10.77 -43.26 24.08
CA GLY A 345 11.95 -43.03 24.92
C GLY A 345 11.96 -41.65 25.56
N ALA A 346 13.09 -41.27 26.16
CA ALA A 346 13.26 -39.99 26.85
C ALA A 346 12.89 -38.79 25.94
N PRO A 347 12.26 -37.73 26.50
CA PRO A 347 11.73 -36.62 25.71
C PRO A 347 12.86 -35.81 25.08
N LEU A 348 12.74 -35.52 23.79
CA LEU A 348 13.72 -34.74 23.01
C LEU A 348 13.30 -33.28 22.79
N SER A 349 12.49 -32.72 23.71
CA SER A 349 12.00 -31.35 23.65
C SER A 349 13.10 -30.31 23.42
N GLY A 350 12.80 -29.25 22.69
CA GLY A 350 13.76 -28.19 22.45
C GLY A 350 13.32 -27.18 21.40
N THR A 351 14.17 -26.19 21.17
CA THR A 351 13.94 -25.14 20.19
C THR A 351 14.92 -25.23 19.02
N SER A 352 14.50 -24.66 17.89
CA SER A 352 15.29 -24.47 16.68
C SER A 352 14.88 -23.18 16.01
N ALA A 353 15.81 -22.39 15.50
CA ALA A 353 15.45 -21.37 14.52
C ALA A 353 14.97 -22.06 13.23
N PHE A 354 14.15 -21.39 12.44
CA PHE A 354 13.81 -21.83 11.09
C PHE A 354 13.88 -20.70 10.07
N THR A 355 14.34 -21.02 8.87
CA THR A 355 14.19 -20.15 7.70
C THR A 355 12.87 -20.49 7.01
N PHE A 356 12.25 -19.53 6.32
CA PHE A 356 10.98 -19.73 5.62
C PHE A 356 11.03 -19.10 4.24
N GLY A 357 10.60 -19.82 3.21
CA GLY A 357 10.67 -19.38 1.82
C GLY A 357 9.80 -20.20 0.88
N GLY A 358 9.85 -19.90 -0.42
CA GLY A 358 9.15 -20.67 -1.44
C GLY A 358 9.60 -22.13 -1.48
N ALA A 359 8.68 -23.04 -1.75
CA ALA A 359 9.00 -24.46 -1.84
C ALA A 359 9.80 -24.77 -3.13
N THR A 360 10.79 -25.66 -3.01
CA THR A 360 11.40 -26.35 -4.14
C THR A 360 10.69 -27.68 -4.35
N GLY A 361 10.11 -27.89 -5.54
CA GLY A 361 9.26 -29.06 -5.83
C GLY A 361 7.80 -28.85 -5.41
N ALA A 362 7.12 -29.92 -4.99
CA ALA A 362 5.73 -29.82 -4.55
C ALA A 362 5.59 -28.98 -3.26
N GLY A 363 4.65 -28.03 -3.26
CA GLY A 363 4.25 -27.25 -2.08
C GLY A 363 4.11 -25.75 -2.34
N ILE A 364 3.54 -25.04 -1.37
CA ILE A 364 3.32 -23.58 -1.40
C ILE A 364 4.49 -22.84 -0.77
N ALA A 365 5.08 -23.43 0.27
CA ALA A 365 6.20 -22.87 1.03
C ALA A 365 7.05 -23.99 1.62
N GLN A 366 8.25 -23.66 2.08
CA GLN A 366 9.10 -24.55 2.85
C GLN A 366 9.79 -23.82 3.99
N PHE A 367 10.19 -24.58 4.99
CA PHE A 367 11.08 -24.10 6.04
C PHE A 367 12.19 -25.11 6.35
N GLU A 368 13.34 -24.60 6.78
CA GLU A 368 14.45 -25.44 7.23
C GLU A 368 14.71 -25.21 8.72
N LEU A 369 14.76 -26.28 9.50
CA LEU A 369 15.15 -26.23 10.91
C LEU A 369 16.68 -26.16 11.04
N ALA A 370 17.18 -25.14 11.75
CA ALA A 370 18.61 -24.89 11.91
C ALA A 370 19.31 -25.88 12.85
N ARG A 371 18.67 -26.30 13.95
CA ARG A 371 19.29 -27.24 14.91
C ARG A 371 19.30 -28.66 14.31
N PRO A 372 20.47 -29.30 14.16
CA PRO A 372 20.62 -30.57 13.43
C PRO A 372 19.76 -31.74 13.94
N THR A 373 19.48 -31.77 15.25
CA THR A 373 18.70 -32.82 15.90
C THR A 373 17.20 -32.56 15.92
N SER A 374 16.75 -31.49 15.27
CA SER A 374 15.32 -31.13 15.26
C SER A 374 14.59 -31.94 14.21
N PHE A 375 13.40 -32.40 14.58
CA PHE A 375 12.52 -33.16 13.72
C PHE A 375 11.07 -32.73 13.96
N ILE A 376 10.16 -33.15 13.09
CA ILE A 376 8.71 -33.05 13.30
C ILE A 376 8.12 -34.44 13.08
N GLY A 377 7.48 -34.99 14.11
CA GLY A 377 6.79 -36.27 14.07
C GLY A 377 7.69 -37.51 13.98
N VAL A 378 8.73 -37.53 13.14
CA VAL A 378 9.56 -38.71 12.87
C VAL A 378 11.04 -38.39 13.01
N THR A 379 11.77 -39.16 13.83
CA THR A 379 13.18 -38.89 14.19
C THR A 379 14.22 -39.38 13.20
N ASP A 380 13.87 -40.20 12.21
CA ASP A 380 14.78 -40.76 11.19
C ASP A 380 14.79 -39.97 9.87
N ALA A 381 14.08 -38.84 9.81
CA ALA A 381 14.15 -37.95 8.67
C ALA A 381 15.52 -37.27 8.60
N ASN A 382 16.40 -37.75 7.72
CA ASN A 382 17.72 -37.17 7.45
C ASN A 382 17.68 -35.75 6.83
N ASN A 383 16.49 -35.21 6.57
CA ASN A 383 16.28 -33.91 5.95
C ASN A 383 15.55 -32.99 6.94
N ARG A 384 16.02 -31.74 7.07
CA ARG A 384 15.43 -30.71 7.94
C ARG A 384 14.61 -29.67 7.18
N ILE A 385 14.45 -29.87 5.86
CA ILE A 385 13.64 -29.06 4.97
C ILE A 385 12.23 -29.69 4.92
N TYR A 386 11.26 -28.92 5.37
CA TYR A 386 9.86 -29.28 5.41
C TYR A 386 9.10 -28.41 4.42
N ARG A 387 8.35 -29.04 3.52
CA ARG A 387 7.54 -28.41 2.48
C ARG A 387 6.07 -28.47 2.90
N ILE A 388 5.42 -27.31 2.94
CA ILE A 388 4.00 -27.16 3.21
C ILE A 388 3.26 -27.40 1.90
N LEU A 389 2.60 -28.55 1.78
CA LEU A 389 1.83 -28.93 0.59
C LEU A 389 0.48 -28.22 0.55
N ALA A 390 -0.17 -28.10 1.72
CA ALA A 390 -1.40 -27.36 1.91
C ALA A 390 -1.48 -26.88 3.37
N ILE A 391 -2.09 -25.73 3.60
CA ILE A 391 -2.30 -25.19 4.95
C ILE A 391 -3.58 -24.34 5.00
N THR A 392 -4.32 -24.48 6.09
CA THR A 392 -5.51 -23.69 6.43
C THR A 392 -5.37 -23.16 7.85
N GLU A 393 -6.40 -22.50 8.37
CA GLU A 393 -6.44 -22.09 9.78
C GLU A 393 -6.51 -23.27 10.77
N GLN A 394 -6.82 -24.47 10.30
CA GLN A 394 -7.06 -25.64 11.16
C GLN A 394 -6.17 -26.84 10.84
N THR A 395 -5.72 -26.98 9.60
CA THR A 395 -5.00 -28.17 9.13
C THR A 395 -3.77 -27.80 8.32
N MET A 396 -2.75 -28.68 8.35
CA MET A 396 -1.53 -28.55 7.57
C MET A 396 -1.12 -29.93 7.03
N LEU A 397 -0.79 -29.99 5.74
CA LEU A 397 -0.17 -31.14 5.12
C LEU A 397 1.31 -30.82 4.88
N LEU A 398 2.18 -31.50 5.63
CA LEU A 398 3.61 -31.24 5.65
C LEU A 398 4.37 -32.42 5.04
N ARG A 399 5.41 -32.14 4.26
CA ARG A 399 6.30 -33.17 3.71
C ARG A 399 7.75 -32.87 4.03
N VAL A 400 8.47 -33.87 4.52
CA VAL A 400 9.93 -33.82 4.70
C VAL A 400 10.60 -34.79 3.75
N GLY A 401 11.77 -34.42 3.24
CA GLY A 401 12.53 -35.18 2.26
C GLY A 401 12.80 -34.39 0.97
N PRO A 402 13.84 -34.76 0.21
CA PRO A 402 14.22 -34.06 -1.01
C PRO A 402 13.12 -34.11 -2.09
N PRO A 403 12.95 -33.06 -2.90
CA PRO A 403 11.95 -33.04 -3.97
C PRO A 403 12.30 -33.97 -5.14
N THR A 404 13.58 -34.35 -5.29
CA THR A 404 14.05 -35.26 -6.34
C THR A 404 14.84 -36.41 -5.74
N GLY A 405 14.25 -37.61 -5.74
CA GLY A 405 14.88 -38.86 -5.31
C GLY A 405 15.12 -38.95 -3.80
N GLY A 406 14.65 -40.03 -3.17
CA GLY A 406 14.89 -40.31 -1.76
C GLY A 406 13.63 -40.29 -0.91
N VAL A 407 13.74 -40.84 0.30
CA VAL A 407 12.60 -41.08 1.20
C VAL A 407 11.90 -39.79 1.57
N VAL A 408 10.58 -39.79 1.45
CA VAL A 408 9.71 -38.70 1.90
C VAL A 408 8.76 -39.18 2.98
N HIS A 409 8.48 -38.31 3.95
CA HIS A 409 7.45 -38.52 4.96
C HIS A 409 6.41 -37.42 4.79
N THR A 410 5.14 -37.81 4.65
CA THR A 410 4.04 -36.85 4.57
C THR A 410 3.19 -36.96 5.83
N MET A 411 2.91 -35.83 6.46
CA MET A 411 2.28 -35.73 7.77
C MET A 411 1.06 -34.82 7.70
N LYS A 412 -0.04 -35.26 8.29
CA LYS A 412 -1.23 -34.44 8.55
C LYS A 412 -1.12 -33.87 9.96
N LEU A 413 -1.25 -32.55 10.07
CA LEU A 413 -1.27 -31.85 11.33
C LEU A 413 -2.58 -31.06 11.44
N ARG A 414 -2.99 -30.83 12.68
CA ARG A 414 -4.06 -29.90 13.02
C ARG A 414 -3.60 -28.91 14.06
N VAL A 415 -4.26 -27.76 14.14
CA VAL A 415 -4.09 -26.84 15.26
C VAL A 415 -4.48 -27.57 16.54
N LYS A 416 -3.69 -27.34 17.60
CA LYS A 416 -3.88 -27.99 18.90
C LYS A 416 -5.26 -27.71 19.48
#